data_AF-A0A952PPH9-F1
#
_entry.id   AF-A0A952PPH9-F1
#
_cell.length_a   1.000
_cell.length_b   1.000
_cell.length_c   1.000
_cell.angle_alpha   90.00
_cell.angle_beta   90.00
_cell.angle_gamma   90.00
#
_symmetry.space_group_name_H-M   'P 1'
#
loop_
_entity.id
_entity.type
_entity.pdbx_description
1 polymer ?
#
loop_
_entity_poly.entity_id
_entity_poly.type
_entity_poly.pdbx_seq_one_letter_code
_entity_poly.pdbx_strand_id
1 'polypeptide(L)'
;MPNQGDGVQEKGKTIAAAFEKGVADPNHDMRPAIQALQDAARGNPQEYKQTLAVANQLLDNSANPNVKKFFGNMDLIEGTDSKGLRLQRRDGAQFVISDNGKATQVGTGASMDATRKDAQGNRIEKGTTADGLTKERITSADGSASVEKYTDKQGQHWEIEKHKQADGTLRPTKVTLPDGSTMKFEWNRESGTSGTLYPTRMTELNAGGRVVRDYQMQPLKSVEGRYDTSAWERKAGSEPADKEFRGTLNVDSNGNTNFTFRNPLLIEKINADGNTSKNGVDKNLKRIEEHHRRTR
;
A
#
# COMPACT_ATOMS: atom_id res chain seq x y z
N MET A 1 48.68 -10.64 -12.86
CA MET A 1 47.93 -9.96 -11.78
C MET A 1 46.47 -9.98 -12.18
N PRO A 2 45.52 -10.39 -11.31
CA PRO A 2 44.11 -10.26 -11.66
C PRO A 2 43.79 -8.77 -11.83
N ASN A 3 43.17 -8.40 -12.94
CA ASN A 3 42.78 -7.01 -13.21
C ASN A 3 41.73 -6.59 -12.17
N GLN A 4 42.05 -5.58 -11.36
CA GLN A 4 41.12 -5.02 -10.35
C GLN A 4 39.77 -4.57 -10.95
N GLY A 5 39.72 -4.28 -12.26
CA GLY A 5 38.49 -3.95 -12.98
C GLY A 5 37.50 -5.11 -13.16
N ASP A 6 37.99 -6.35 -13.24
CA ASP A 6 37.12 -7.52 -13.48
C ASP A 6 36.29 -7.85 -12.23
N GLY A 7 36.90 -7.76 -11.04
CA GLY A 7 36.22 -8.03 -9.77
C GLY A 7 35.14 -7.00 -9.42
N VAL A 8 35.34 -5.73 -9.78
CA VAL A 8 34.31 -4.67 -9.62
C VAL A 8 33.12 -4.91 -10.53
N GLN A 9 33.37 -5.27 -11.79
CA GLN A 9 32.29 -5.56 -12.75
C GLN A 9 31.49 -6.80 -12.37
N GLU A 10 32.15 -7.87 -11.92
CA GLU A 10 31.47 -9.08 -11.47
C GLU A 10 30.57 -8.81 -10.26
N LYS A 11 31.09 -8.13 -9.22
CA LYS A 11 30.30 -7.76 -8.04
C LYS A 11 29.11 -6.87 -8.42
N GLY A 12 29.33 -5.88 -9.30
CA GLY A 12 28.27 -5.01 -9.83
C GLY A 12 27.16 -5.78 -10.55
N LYS A 13 27.53 -6.76 -11.40
CA LYS A 13 26.57 -7.65 -12.09
C LYS A 13 25.80 -8.53 -11.12
N THR A 14 26.45 -9.08 -10.08
CA THR A 14 25.78 -9.90 -9.06
C THR A 14 24.70 -9.11 -8.33
N ILE A 15 24.99 -7.86 -7.96
CA ILE A 15 24.03 -6.98 -7.28
C ILE A 15 22.85 -6.68 -8.22
N ALA A 16 23.11 -6.24 -9.44
CA ALA A 16 22.07 -5.90 -10.41
C ALA A 16 21.17 -7.10 -10.72
N ALA A 17 21.75 -8.27 -10.98
CA ALA A 17 21.02 -9.49 -11.27
C ALA A 17 20.12 -9.95 -10.11
N ALA A 18 20.55 -9.76 -8.85
CA ALA A 18 19.72 -10.07 -7.69
C ALA A 18 18.50 -9.16 -7.61
N PHE A 19 18.65 -7.86 -7.89
CA PHE A 19 17.51 -6.93 -7.95
C PHE A 19 16.58 -7.22 -9.12
N GLU A 20 17.11 -7.56 -10.30
CA GLU A 20 16.26 -7.95 -11.44
C GLU A 20 15.40 -9.17 -11.12
N LYS A 21 15.97 -10.15 -10.43
CA LYS A 21 15.24 -11.32 -9.93
C LYS A 21 14.30 -10.96 -8.78
N GLY A 22 14.70 -10.10 -7.85
CA GLY A 22 13.89 -9.65 -6.72
C GLY A 22 12.63 -8.86 -7.14
N VAL A 23 12.71 -8.09 -8.22
CA VAL A 23 11.53 -7.42 -8.80
C VAL A 23 10.56 -8.43 -9.43
N ALA A 24 11.06 -9.53 -9.99
CA ALA A 24 10.22 -10.58 -10.58
C ALA A 24 9.67 -11.56 -9.52
N ASP A 25 10.48 -11.88 -8.50
CA ASP A 25 10.17 -12.76 -7.38
C ASP A 25 10.58 -12.07 -6.07
N PRO A 26 9.62 -11.52 -5.31
CA PRO A 26 9.90 -10.88 -4.02
C PRO A 26 10.53 -11.83 -2.98
N ASN A 27 10.48 -13.15 -3.17
CA ASN A 27 11.16 -14.12 -2.30
C ASN A 27 12.60 -14.43 -2.74
N HIS A 28 13.10 -13.76 -3.79
CA HIS A 28 14.47 -13.96 -4.24
C HIS A 28 15.46 -13.62 -3.12
N ASP A 29 16.42 -14.51 -2.93
CA ASP A 29 17.45 -14.36 -1.91
C ASP A 29 18.40 -13.21 -2.24
N MET A 30 18.37 -12.15 -1.43
CA MET A 30 19.24 -10.98 -1.60
C MET A 30 20.61 -11.14 -0.93
N ARG A 31 20.87 -12.22 -0.19
CA ARG A 31 22.15 -12.47 0.48
C ARG A 31 23.36 -12.39 -0.45
N PRO A 32 23.34 -12.92 -1.69
CA PRO A 32 24.48 -12.80 -2.60
C PRO A 32 24.82 -11.34 -2.96
N ALA A 33 23.82 -10.48 -3.14
CA ALA A 33 24.04 -9.06 -3.41
C ALA A 33 24.60 -8.33 -2.19
N ILE A 34 24.09 -8.63 -1.00
CA ILE A 34 24.60 -8.09 0.26
C ILE A 34 26.05 -8.52 0.46
N GLN A 35 26.36 -9.81 0.24
CA GLN A 35 27.71 -10.34 0.37
C GLN A 35 28.67 -9.70 -0.64
N ALA A 36 28.27 -9.56 -1.91
CA ALA A 36 29.09 -8.88 -2.93
C ALA A 36 29.42 -7.43 -2.55
N LEU A 37 28.47 -6.71 -1.94
CA LEU A 37 28.71 -5.36 -1.44
C LEU A 37 29.59 -5.33 -0.19
N GLN A 38 29.39 -6.24 0.76
CA GLN A 38 30.28 -6.38 1.91
C GLN A 38 31.72 -6.71 1.48
N ASP A 39 31.89 -7.58 0.49
CA ASP A 39 33.20 -7.96 -0.02
C ASP A 39 33.86 -6.83 -0.83
N ALA A 40 33.08 -5.93 -1.42
CA ALA A 40 33.60 -4.68 -1.97
C ALA A 40 33.97 -3.67 -0.86
N ALA A 41 33.18 -3.59 0.21
CA ALA A 41 33.40 -2.69 1.34
C ALA A 41 34.60 -3.08 2.22
N ARG A 42 34.92 -4.37 2.31
CA ARG A 42 36.13 -4.89 2.99
C ARG A 42 37.43 -4.62 2.21
N GLY A 43 37.30 -4.30 0.93
CA GLY A 43 38.41 -3.94 0.06
C GLY A 43 38.77 -2.45 0.18
N ASN A 44 39.19 -1.87 -0.94
CA ASN A 44 39.45 -0.43 -1.03
C ASN A 44 38.11 0.34 -1.07
N PRO A 45 37.91 1.43 -0.30
CA PRO A 45 36.74 2.30 -0.41
C PRO A 45 36.41 2.76 -1.85
N GLN A 46 37.43 2.84 -2.71
CA GLN A 46 37.26 3.17 -4.12
C GLN A 46 36.64 2.02 -4.93
N GLU A 47 36.94 0.75 -4.62
CA GLU A 47 36.28 -0.41 -5.24
C GLU A 47 34.81 -0.49 -4.84
N TYR A 48 34.49 -0.14 -3.60
CA TYR A 48 33.10 -0.09 -3.12
C TYR A 48 32.27 0.93 -3.92
N LYS A 49 32.77 2.16 -4.07
CA LYS A 49 32.15 3.20 -4.90
C LYS A 49 31.98 2.79 -6.36
N GLN A 50 33.01 2.17 -6.94
CA GLN A 50 32.95 1.72 -8.33
C GLN A 50 31.96 0.57 -8.51
N THR A 51 31.88 -0.36 -7.56
CA THR A 51 30.93 -1.47 -7.59
C THR A 51 29.49 -0.97 -7.55
N LEU A 52 29.19 0.02 -6.69
CA LEU A 52 27.88 0.68 -6.63
C LEU A 52 27.56 1.41 -7.93
N ALA A 53 28.52 2.17 -8.49
CA ALA A 53 28.33 2.88 -9.75
C ALA A 53 28.01 1.91 -10.91
N VAL A 54 28.74 0.79 -11.00
CA VAL A 54 28.45 -0.25 -12.01
C VAL A 54 27.08 -0.88 -11.78
N ALA A 55 26.72 -1.21 -10.54
CA ALA A 55 25.42 -1.79 -10.23
C ALA A 55 24.27 -0.83 -10.62
N ASN A 56 24.36 0.45 -10.24
CA ASN A 56 23.37 1.46 -10.62
C ASN A 56 23.29 1.62 -12.15
N GLN A 57 24.43 1.70 -12.85
CA GLN A 57 24.44 1.79 -14.31
C GLN A 57 23.75 0.58 -14.98
N LEU A 58 23.94 -0.63 -14.45
CA LEU A 58 23.29 -1.83 -14.98
C LEU A 58 21.78 -1.81 -14.70
N LEU A 59 21.36 -1.37 -13.51
CA LEU A 59 19.95 -1.28 -13.12
C LEU A 59 19.19 -0.20 -13.90
N ASP A 60 19.80 0.96 -14.13
CA ASP A 60 19.25 2.03 -14.96
C ASP A 60 19.05 1.60 -16.43
N ASN A 61 19.92 0.71 -16.90
CA ASN A 61 19.88 0.16 -18.25
C ASN A 61 19.28 -1.25 -18.30
N SER A 62 18.58 -1.68 -17.26
CA SER A 62 17.95 -3.01 -17.21
C SER A 62 16.96 -3.18 -18.36
N ALA A 63 16.97 -4.37 -18.96
CA ALA A 63 15.97 -4.76 -19.96
C ALA A 63 14.58 -4.96 -19.33
N ASN A 64 14.50 -5.12 -18.01
CA ASN A 64 13.23 -5.24 -17.30
C ASN A 64 12.64 -3.84 -17.04
N PRO A 65 11.48 -3.50 -17.64
CA PRO A 65 10.89 -2.17 -17.51
C PRO A 65 10.49 -1.83 -16.06
N ASN A 66 10.16 -2.82 -15.23
CA ASN A 66 9.83 -2.60 -13.83
C ASN A 66 11.06 -2.24 -13.01
N VAL A 67 12.19 -2.92 -13.26
CA VAL A 67 13.49 -2.61 -12.62
C VAL A 67 13.95 -1.23 -13.03
N LYS A 68 13.95 -0.94 -14.33
CA LYS A 68 14.33 0.38 -14.87
C LYS A 68 13.45 1.51 -14.32
N LYS A 69 12.13 1.30 -14.21
CA LYS A 69 11.21 2.28 -13.62
C LYS A 69 11.49 2.52 -12.14
N PHE A 70 11.84 1.47 -11.40
CA PHE A 70 12.12 1.54 -9.97
C PHE A 70 13.45 2.25 -9.69
N PHE A 71 14.54 1.78 -10.31
CA PHE A 71 15.88 2.34 -10.13
C PHE A 71 16.07 3.69 -10.85
N GLY A 72 15.26 4.01 -11.86
CA GLY A 72 15.23 5.36 -12.41
C GLY A 72 14.88 6.45 -11.38
N ASN A 73 14.31 6.09 -10.22
CA ASN A 73 14.04 7.02 -9.11
C ASN A 73 14.80 6.69 -7.82
N MET A 74 15.66 5.68 -7.82
CA MET A 74 16.40 5.25 -6.65
C MET A 74 17.80 4.75 -7.00
N ASP A 75 18.78 5.16 -6.20
CA ASP A 75 20.17 4.75 -6.35
C ASP A 75 20.57 3.83 -5.19
N LEU A 76 21.39 2.81 -5.49
CA LEU A 76 22.18 2.14 -4.46
C LEU A 76 23.24 3.12 -3.95
N ILE A 77 23.25 3.33 -2.64
CA ILE A 77 24.22 4.21 -1.96
C ILE A 77 25.01 3.42 -0.92
N GLU A 78 26.07 4.05 -0.42
CA GLU A 78 26.90 3.46 0.62
C GLU A 78 26.09 3.19 1.90
N GLY A 79 26.21 1.96 2.41
CA GLY A 79 25.68 1.54 3.71
C GLY A 79 26.70 1.72 4.82
N THR A 80 26.27 2.21 5.99
CA THR A 80 27.11 2.20 7.20
C THR A 80 26.93 0.93 8.03
N ASP A 81 25.93 0.12 7.71
CA ASP A 81 25.52 -1.08 8.43
C ASP A 81 25.75 -2.34 7.58
N SER A 82 26.46 -3.32 8.12
CA SER A 82 26.82 -4.57 7.44
C SER A 82 25.65 -5.52 7.18
N LYS A 83 24.39 -5.11 7.39
CA LYS A 83 23.23 -6.01 7.41
C LYS A 83 22.24 -5.82 6.27
N GLY A 84 22.45 -4.83 5.40
CA GLY A 84 21.51 -4.58 4.30
C GLY A 84 22.06 -3.66 3.22
N LEU A 85 21.32 -3.62 2.10
CA LEU A 85 21.57 -2.73 0.97
C LEU A 85 20.94 -1.37 1.26
N ARG A 86 21.66 -0.27 1.07
CA ARG A 86 21.07 1.07 1.16
C ARG A 86 20.65 1.60 -0.19
N LEU A 87 19.45 2.15 -0.21
CA LEU A 87 18.86 2.81 -1.35
C LEU A 87 18.54 4.25 -0.97
N GLN A 88 18.78 5.18 -1.88
CA GLN A 88 18.33 6.56 -1.77
C GLN A 88 17.37 6.87 -2.90
N ARG A 89 16.17 7.31 -2.55
CA ARG A 89 15.21 7.87 -3.50
C ARG A 89 15.60 9.30 -3.86
N ARG A 90 15.20 9.77 -5.05
CA ARG A 90 15.48 11.14 -5.55
C ARG A 90 15.09 12.27 -4.60
N ASP A 91 14.09 12.08 -3.74
CA ASP A 91 13.67 13.07 -2.74
C ASP A 91 14.52 13.05 -1.46
N GLY A 92 15.60 12.26 -1.44
CA GLY A 92 16.53 12.13 -0.33
C GLY A 92 16.17 11.04 0.68
N ALA A 93 14.98 10.43 0.58
CA ALA A 93 14.58 9.36 1.48
C ALA A 93 15.49 8.13 1.31
N GLN A 94 16.02 7.61 2.43
CA GLN A 94 16.90 6.45 2.42
C GLN A 94 16.19 5.22 2.98
N PHE A 95 16.51 4.05 2.42
CA PHE A 95 15.94 2.77 2.80
C PHE A 95 17.05 1.73 2.97
N VAL A 96 16.92 0.86 3.97
CA VAL A 96 17.74 -0.33 4.17
C VAL A 96 16.94 -1.55 3.76
N ILE A 97 17.42 -2.33 2.80
CA ILE A 97 16.87 -3.63 2.42
C ILE A 97 17.68 -4.72 3.11
N SER A 98 17.06 -5.48 4.01
CA SER A 98 17.68 -6.65 4.60
C SER A 98 17.64 -7.88 3.67
N ASP A 99 18.40 -8.90 4.03
CA ASP A 99 18.52 -10.18 3.32
C ASP A 99 17.19 -10.89 3.05
N ASN A 100 16.22 -10.73 3.95
CA ASN A 100 14.87 -11.30 3.84
C ASN A 100 13.89 -10.44 3.02
N GLY A 101 14.39 -9.41 2.33
CA GLY A 101 13.61 -8.53 1.45
C GLY A 101 12.80 -7.45 2.18
N LYS A 102 12.97 -7.26 3.49
CA LYS A 102 12.33 -6.16 4.22
C LYS A 102 13.04 -4.83 3.94
N ALA A 103 12.29 -3.84 3.49
CA ALA A 103 12.74 -2.47 3.32
C ALA A 103 12.36 -1.63 4.55
N THR A 104 13.32 -0.90 5.13
CA THR A 104 13.09 0.00 6.27
C THR A 104 13.63 1.38 5.96
N GLN A 105 12.78 2.41 6.06
CA GLN A 105 13.17 3.80 5.84
C GLN A 105 14.03 4.32 7.01
N VAL A 106 15.18 4.90 6.69
CA VAL A 106 16.10 5.51 7.65
C VAL A 106 15.48 6.78 8.24
N GLY A 107 15.62 6.97 9.55
CA GLY A 107 15.12 8.15 10.27
C GLY A 107 13.66 8.05 10.74
N THR A 108 12.79 7.34 10.01
CA THR A 108 11.38 7.15 10.41
C THR A 108 11.10 5.77 11.00
N GLY A 109 11.90 4.75 10.65
CA GLY A 109 11.68 3.36 11.06
C GLY A 109 10.46 2.71 10.38
N ALA A 110 9.78 3.41 9.47
CA ALA A 110 8.72 2.83 8.66
C ALA A 110 9.29 1.67 7.83
N SER A 111 8.58 0.56 7.73
CA SER A 111 9.08 -0.64 7.07
C SER A 111 8.01 -1.39 6.29
N MET A 112 8.45 -2.17 5.32
CA MET A 112 7.62 -3.06 4.52
C MET A 112 8.39 -4.35 4.29
N ASP A 113 7.78 -5.47 4.63
CA ASP A 113 8.31 -6.80 4.33
C ASP A 113 8.05 -7.12 2.85
N ALA A 114 8.93 -7.91 2.24
CA ALA A 114 8.69 -8.44 0.91
C ALA A 114 7.34 -9.16 0.83
N THR A 115 6.59 -8.95 -0.26
CA THR A 115 5.31 -9.64 -0.48
C THR A 115 5.53 -11.14 -0.61
N ARG A 116 4.95 -11.93 0.29
CA ARG A 116 5.10 -13.39 0.28
C ARG A 116 3.85 -14.06 -0.28
N LYS A 117 3.99 -15.32 -0.70
CA LYS A 117 2.84 -16.21 -0.95
C LYS A 117 2.79 -17.30 0.11
N ASP A 118 1.62 -17.60 0.63
CA ASP A 118 1.43 -18.79 1.48
C ASP A 118 1.30 -20.07 0.65
N ALA A 119 1.12 -21.21 1.33
CA ALA A 119 0.95 -22.51 0.68
C ALA A 119 -0.32 -22.60 -0.19
N GLN A 120 -1.29 -21.71 0.01
CA GLN A 120 -2.53 -21.62 -0.77
C GLN A 120 -2.40 -20.62 -1.93
N GLY A 121 -1.26 -19.96 -2.08
CA GLY A 121 -1.01 -18.95 -3.11
C GLY A 121 -1.53 -17.56 -2.77
N ASN A 122 -2.04 -17.34 -1.55
CA ASN A 122 -2.48 -16.03 -1.10
C ASN A 122 -1.29 -15.10 -0.92
N ARG A 123 -1.44 -13.84 -1.30
CA ARG A 123 -0.40 -12.82 -1.13
C ARG A 123 -0.46 -12.23 0.27
N ILE A 124 0.68 -12.18 0.95
CA ILE A 124 0.85 -11.60 2.28
C ILE A 124 1.76 -10.37 2.17
N GLU A 125 1.24 -9.21 2.51
CA GLU A 125 1.95 -7.93 2.58
C GLU A 125 2.00 -7.48 4.04
N LYS A 126 3.19 -7.25 4.61
CA LYS A 126 3.34 -6.74 5.98
C LYS A 126 4.14 -5.46 5.99
N GLY A 127 3.85 -4.57 6.92
CA GLY A 127 4.61 -3.34 7.10
C GLY A 127 4.31 -2.65 8.42
N THR A 128 5.10 -1.63 8.73
CA THR A 128 4.96 -0.76 9.90
C THR A 128 5.09 0.67 9.44
N THR A 129 4.15 1.54 9.78
CA THR A 129 4.22 2.98 9.49
C THR A 129 5.19 3.69 10.44
N ALA A 130 5.51 4.96 10.16
CA ALA A 130 6.39 5.77 11.02
C ALA A 130 5.82 6.00 12.44
N ASP A 131 4.50 6.09 12.58
CA ASP A 131 3.84 6.17 13.89
C ASP A 131 3.71 4.80 14.59
N GLY A 132 4.19 3.72 13.95
CA GLY A 132 4.31 2.37 14.51
C GLY A 132 3.04 1.53 14.44
N LEU A 133 2.12 1.88 13.55
CA LEU A 133 1.01 1.01 13.19
C LEU A 133 1.56 -0.14 12.34
N THR A 134 1.43 -1.37 12.82
CA THR A 134 1.69 -2.55 11.98
C THR A 134 0.46 -2.85 11.14
N LYS A 135 0.71 -3.21 9.88
CA LYS A 135 -0.30 -3.60 8.91
C LYS A 135 0.08 -4.95 8.32
N GLU A 136 -0.88 -5.84 8.20
CA GLU A 136 -0.77 -7.09 7.47
C GLU A 136 -1.98 -7.24 6.55
N ARG A 137 -1.75 -7.40 5.25
CA ARG A 137 -2.80 -7.67 4.27
C ARG A 137 -2.59 -9.08 3.71
N ILE A 138 -3.63 -9.90 3.76
CA ILE A 138 -3.69 -11.20 3.12
C ILE A 138 -4.70 -11.09 1.98
N THR A 139 -4.28 -11.33 0.74
CA THR A 139 -5.14 -11.27 -0.46
C THR A 139 -5.22 -12.66 -1.07
N SER A 140 -6.43 -13.12 -1.37
CA SER A 140 -6.64 -14.44 -1.96
C SER A 140 -5.92 -14.57 -3.31
N ALA A 141 -5.53 -15.79 -3.68
CA ALA A 141 -4.80 -16.06 -4.92
C ALA A 141 -5.51 -15.54 -6.19
N ASP A 142 -6.85 -15.56 -6.19
CA ASP A 142 -7.73 -15.07 -7.27
C ASP A 142 -8.11 -13.58 -7.13
N GLY A 143 -7.66 -12.91 -6.06
CA GLY A 143 -7.97 -11.52 -5.76
C GLY A 143 -9.45 -11.24 -5.43
N SER A 144 -10.24 -12.29 -5.13
CA SER A 144 -11.65 -12.14 -4.78
C SER A 144 -11.88 -11.70 -3.33
N ALA A 145 -10.91 -11.90 -2.44
CA ALA A 145 -11.01 -11.52 -1.04
C ALA A 145 -9.70 -10.94 -0.51
N SER A 146 -9.80 -10.08 0.50
CA SER A 146 -8.64 -9.63 1.27
C SER A 146 -8.97 -9.37 2.73
N VAL A 147 -8.07 -9.72 3.63
CA VAL A 147 -8.13 -9.35 5.06
C VAL A 147 -6.98 -8.39 5.36
N GLU A 148 -7.31 -7.19 5.84
CA GLU A 148 -6.34 -6.21 6.33
C GLU A 148 -6.40 -6.15 7.84
N LYS A 149 -5.31 -6.56 8.48
CA LYS A 149 -5.10 -6.56 9.92
C LYS A 149 -4.21 -5.39 10.30
N TYR A 150 -4.51 -4.79 11.43
CA TYR A 150 -3.80 -3.63 11.92
C TYR A 150 -3.60 -3.75 13.42
N THR A 151 -2.40 -3.40 13.89
CA THR A 151 -2.10 -3.35 15.32
C THR A 151 -1.30 -2.10 15.65
N ASP A 152 -1.80 -1.29 16.58
CA ASP A 152 -1.11 -0.08 17.00
C ASP A 152 -0.05 -0.34 18.10
N LYS A 153 0.69 0.71 18.48
CA LYS A 153 1.72 0.66 19.53
C LYS A 153 1.20 0.25 20.91
N GLN A 154 -0.10 0.38 21.17
CA GLN A 154 -0.73 0.00 22.43
C GLN A 154 -1.24 -1.45 22.40
N GLY A 155 -1.06 -2.15 21.27
CA GLY A 155 -1.50 -3.53 21.08
C GLY A 155 -2.97 -3.65 20.69
N GLN A 156 -3.67 -2.55 20.39
CA GLN A 156 -5.05 -2.64 19.92
C GLN A 156 -5.07 -3.18 18.50
N HIS A 157 -5.96 -4.14 18.28
CA HIS A 157 -6.05 -4.88 17.04
C HIS A 157 -7.38 -4.61 16.34
N TRP A 158 -7.34 -4.44 15.01
CA TRP A 158 -8.53 -4.40 14.18
C TRP A 158 -8.30 -5.09 12.85
N GLU A 159 -9.40 -5.57 12.26
CA GLU A 159 -9.38 -6.29 11.00
C GLU A 159 -10.46 -5.74 10.08
N ILE A 160 -10.16 -5.66 8.79
CA ILE A 160 -11.09 -5.30 7.73
C ILE A 160 -11.06 -6.42 6.70
N GLU A 161 -12.15 -7.17 6.62
CA GLU A 161 -12.36 -8.17 5.59
C GLU A 161 -13.09 -7.54 4.40
N LYS A 162 -12.61 -7.79 3.19
CA LYS A 162 -13.16 -7.25 1.96
C LYS A 162 -13.42 -8.38 0.97
N HIS A 163 -14.52 -8.28 0.24
CA HIS A 163 -14.88 -9.19 -0.85
C HIS A 163 -15.15 -8.44 -2.13
N LYS A 164 -14.78 -9.08 -3.24
CA LYS A 164 -14.95 -8.57 -4.59
C LYS A 164 -16.42 -8.69 -4.97
N GLN A 165 -17.01 -7.55 -5.30
CA GLN A 165 -18.39 -7.44 -5.71
C GLN A 165 -18.53 -7.75 -7.21
N ALA A 166 -19.77 -7.90 -7.68
CA ALA A 166 -20.07 -8.18 -9.09
C ALA A 166 -19.55 -7.10 -10.05
N ASP A 167 -19.33 -5.89 -9.58
CA ASP A 167 -18.73 -4.77 -10.33
C ASP A 167 -17.19 -4.76 -10.31
N GLY A 168 -16.57 -5.77 -9.71
CA GLY A 168 -15.13 -5.95 -9.63
C GLY A 168 -14.46 -5.26 -8.43
N THR A 169 -15.20 -4.62 -7.54
CA THR A 169 -14.66 -3.78 -6.46
C THR A 169 -14.50 -4.55 -5.15
N LEU A 170 -13.37 -4.41 -4.45
CA LEU A 170 -13.18 -4.97 -3.10
C LEU A 170 -13.81 -4.03 -2.07
N ARG A 171 -14.88 -4.47 -1.41
CA ARG A 171 -15.60 -3.67 -0.40
C ARG A 171 -15.53 -4.34 0.97
N PRO A 172 -15.40 -3.58 2.08
CA PRO A 172 -15.49 -4.13 3.43
C PRO A 172 -16.83 -4.86 3.63
N THR A 173 -16.74 -6.13 3.99
CA THR A 173 -17.89 -6.94 4.40
C THR A 173 -17.91 -7.16 5.91
N LYS A 174 -16.76 -7.04 6.57
CA LYS A 174 -16.64 -7.18 8.02
C LYS A 174 -15.54 -6.29 8.55
N VAL A 175 -15.79 -5.68 9.70
CA VAL A 175 -14.80 -4.89 10.45
C VAL A 175 -14.84 -5.33 11.90
N THR A 176 -13.68 -5.68 12.46
CA THR A 176 -13.53 -6.00 13.89
C THR A 176 -12.99 -4.76 14.60
N LEU A 177 -13.70 -4.24 15.61
CA LEU A 177 -13.38 -3.00 16.33
C LEU A 177 -13.42 -3.22 17.86
N PRO A 178 -12.81 -2.32 18.66
CA PRO A 178 -13.05 -2.28 20.10
C PRO A 178 -14.53 -2.08 20.44
N ASP A 179 -14.97 -2.63 21.58
CA ASP A 179 -16.37 -2.55 22.03
C ASP A 179 -16.89 -1.10 22.12
N GLY A 180 -18.05 -0.85 21.52
CA GLY A 180 -18.70 0.46 21.47
C GLY A 180 -18.10 1.43 20.45
N SER A 181 -17.01 1.09 19.76
CA SER A 181 -16.47 1.91 18.68
C SER A 181 -17.31 1.80 17.39
N THR A 182 -17.23 2.83 16.56
CA THR A 182 -17.75 2.86 15.20
C THR A 182 -16.66 3.28 14.24
N MET A 183 -16.48 2.56 13.14
CA MET A 183 -15.61 2.94 12.03
C MET A 183 -16.45 3.51 10.90
N LYS A 184 -16.17 4.75 10.53
CA LYS A 184 -16.77 5.44 9.39
C LYS A 184 -15.79 5.43 8.21
N PHE A 185 -16.22 4.84 7.10
CA PHE A 185 -15.50 4.90 5.83
C PHE A 185 -16.13 5.97 4.95
N GLU A 186 -15.34 6.92 4.45
CA GLU A 186 -15.78 7.85 3.41
C GLU A 186 -15.39 7.30 2.04
N TRP A 187 -16.35 7.26 1.11
CA TRP A 187 -16.17 6.69 -0.21
C TRP A 187 -16.11 7.77 -1.27
N ASN A 188 -15.06 7.72 -2.11
CA ASN A 188 -14.97 8.51 -3.32
C ASN A 188 -15.00 7.58 -4.53
N ARG A 189 -15.52 8.09 -5.66
CA ARG A 189 -15.45 7.40 -6.95
C ARG A 189 -14.10 7.71 -7.56
N GLU A 190 -13.34 6.69 -7.93
CA GLU A 190 -12.08 6.93 -8.65
C GLU A 190 -12.38 7.48 -10.05
N SER A 191 -11.83 8.66 -10.37
CA SER A 191 -11.98 9.27 -11.69
C SER A 191 -11.29 8.41 -12.76
N GLY A 192 -11.93 8.26 -13.93
CA GLY A 192 -11.44 7.41 -15.02
C GLY A 192 -11.69 5.90 -14.87
N THR A 193 -12.37 5.46 -13.80
CA THR A 193 -12.84 4.06 -13.66
C THR A 193 -14.34 3.94 -13.97
N SER A 194 -14.78 2.71 -14.28
CA SER A 194 -16.18 2.36 -14.54
C SER A 194 -17.14 2.53 -13.34
N GLY A 195 -16.74 3.28 -12.31
CA GLY A 195 -17.58 3.55 -11.14
C GLY A 195 -17.06 2.93 -9.85
N THR A 196 -15.78 2.56 -9.78
CA THR A 196 -15.25 1.93 -8.59
C THR A 196 -15.24 2.90 -7.41
N LEU A 197 -15.92 2.51 -6.33
CA LEU A 197 -15.89 3.20 -5.05
C LEU A 197 -14.75 2.61 -4.22
N TYR A 198 -13.89 3.46 -3.67
CA TYR A 198 -12.89 3.07 -2.69
C TYR A 198 -13.06 3.87 -1.39
N PRO A 199 -12.80 3.25 -0.22
CA PRO A 199 -12.72 4.00 1.02
C PRO A 199 -11.49 4.90 0.93
N THR A 200 -11.67 6.21 0.97
CA THR A 200 -10.57 7.18 0.92
C THR A 200 -10.25 7.75 2.29
N ARG A 201 -11.20 7.69 3.24
CA ARG A 201 -11.00 8.04 4.64
C ARG A 201 -11.56 6.96 5.55
N MET A 202 -10.91 6.75 6.69
CA MET A 202 -11.37 5.94 7.79
C MET A 202 -11.34 6.78 9.06
N THR A 203 -12.49 6.95 9.71
CA THR A 203 -12.59 7.68 10.96
C THR A 203 -13.20 6.75 12.02
N GLU A 204 -12.44 6.47 13.07
CA GLU A 204 -12.96 5.76 14.23
C GLU A 204 -13.49 6.75 15.26
N LEU A 205 -14.71 6.47 15.68
CA LEU A 205 -15.37 7.09 16.81
C LEU A 205 -15.39 6.10 17.96
N ASN A 206 -14.97 6.51 19.16
CA ASN A 206 -15.18 5.70 20.36
C ASN A 206 -16.67 5.72 20.78
N ALA A 207 -17.01 4.98 21.84
CA ALA A 207 -18.37 4.93 22.40
C ALA A 207 -18.98 6.30 22.76
N GLY A 208 -18.14 7.31 23.03
CA GLY A 208 -18.56 8.68 23.29
C GLY A 208 -18.70 9.56 22.03
N GLY A 209 -18.60 8.98 20.83
CA GLY A 209 -18.65 9.70 19.57
C GLY A 209 -17.42 10.57 19.28
N ARG A 210 -16.34 10.43 20.05
CA ARG A 210 -15.10 11.19 19.82
C ARG A 210 -14.23 10.49 18.80
N VAL A 211 -13.69 11.27 17.88
CA VAL A 211 -12.68 10.78 16.92
C VAL A 211 -11.44 10.37 17.69
N VAL A 212 -11.11 9.08 17.63
CA VAL A 212 -9.88 8.52 18.22
C VAL A 212 -8.84 8.22 17.17
N ARG A 213 -9.27 7.85 15.96
CA ARG A 213 -8.40 7.59 14.81
C ARG A 213 -9.03 8.19 13.56
N ASP A 214 -8.20 8.77 12.71
CA ASP A 214 -8.63 9.36 11.46
C ASP A 214 -7.50 9.23 10.45
N TYR A 215 -7.75 8.51 9.37
CA TYR A 215 -6.78 8.20 8.34
C TYR A 215 -7.37 8.53 6.98
N GLN A 216 -6.53 9.10 6.11
CA GLN A 216 -6.89 9.41 4.72
C GLN A 216 -5.85 8.80 3.80
N MET A 217 -6.31 8.21 2.70
CA MET A 217 -5.42 7.79 1.62
C MET A 217 -4.82 9.01 0.92
N GLN A 218 -3.52 8.95 0.63
CA GLN A 218 -2.86 10.01 -0.13
C GLN A 218 -3.34 10.01 -1.59
N PRO A 219 -3.74 11.17 -2.14
CA PRO A 219 -4.02 11.27 -3.57
C PRO A 219 -2.74 11.04 -4.38
N LEU A 220 -2.85 10.34 -5.51
CA LEU A 220 -1.74 10.20 -6.45
C LEU A 220 -1.48 11.55 -7.11
N LYS A 221 -0.31 12.13 -6.84
CA LYS A 221 0.11 13.43 -7.41
C LYS A 221 0.05 13.48 -8.94
N SER A 222 0.12 12.33 -9.61
CA SER A 222 0.16 12.23 -11.07
C SER A 222 -1.21 12.03 -11.72
N VAL A 223 -2.28 11.73 -10.97
CA VAL A 223 -3.61 11.49 -11.55
C VAL A 223 -4.71 12.00 -10.62
N GLU A 224 -5.43 13.02 -11.07
CA GLU A 224 -6.58 13.59 -10.37
C GLU A 224 -7.65 12.52 -10.07
N GLY A 225 -8.16 12.49 -8.83
CA GLY A 225 -9.18 11.54 -8.39
C GLY A 225 -8.71 10.11 -8.14
N ARG A 226 -7.40 9.81 -8.28
CA ARG A 226 -6.82 8.52 -7.89
C ARG A 226 -6.12 8.60 -6.54
N TYR A 227 -6.20 7.52 -5.78
CA TYR A 227 -5.63 7.43 -4.44
C TYR A 227 -4.66 6.27 -4.33
N ASP A 228 -3.60 6.44 -3.55
CA ASP A 228 -2.66 5.37 -3.23
C ASP A 228 -3.25 4.46 -2.14
N THR A 229 -3.78 3.30 -2.55
CA THR A 229 -4.42 2.30 -1.65
C THR A 229 -3.46 1.68 -0.63
N SER A 230 -2.16 1.92 -0.77
CA SER A 230 -1.12 1.47 0.13
C SER A 230 -0.68 2.55 1.14
N ALA A 231 -0.90 3.84 0.84
CA ALA A 231 -0.47 4.96 1.66
C ALA A 231 -1.65 5.61 2.40
N TRP A 232 -1.82 5.22 3.67
CA TRP A 232 -2.76 5.84 4.60
C TRP A 232 -1.99 6.72 5.58
N GLU A 233 -2.41 7.98 5.71
CA GLU A 233 -1.79 8.91 6.64
C GLU A 233 -2.80 9.38 7.68
N ARG A 234 -2.33 9.58 8.90
CA ARG A 234 -3.15 10.12 9.98
C ARG A 234 -3.54 11.55 9.63
N LYS A 235 -4.84 11.82 9.57
CA LYS A 235 -5.39 13.14 9.29
C LYS A 235 -5.63 13.89 10.60
N ALA A 236 -5.11 15.11 10.69
CA ALA A 236 -5.40 16.01 11.79
C ALA A 236 -6.61 16.88 11.44
N GLY A 237 -7.81 16.42 11.78
CA GLY A 237 -9.01 17.27 11.83
C GLY A 237 -9.99 17.18 10.66
N SER A 238 -11.05 17.99 10.77
CA SER A 238 -12.21 17.99 9.88
C SER A 238 -11.98 18.86 8.66
N GLU A 239 -11.22 18.38 7.68
CA GLU A 239 -11.31 18.97 6.33
C GLU A 239 -12.67 18.64 5.70
N PRO A 240 -13.20 19.54 4.85
CA PRO A 240 -14.42 19.28 4.09
C PRO A 240 -14.29 17.97 3.30
N ALA A 241 -15.37 17.18 3.27
CA ALA A 241 -15.43 16.00 2.42
C ALA A 241 -15.15 16.39 0.95
N ASP A 242 -14.32 15.61 0.29
CA ASP A 242 -13.89 15.84 -1.09
C ASP A 242 -15.09 16.10 -2.04
N LYS A 243 -14.88 16.83 -3.13
CA LYS A 243 -15.91 17.10 -4.14
C LYS A 243 -16.49 15.80 -4.72
N GLU A 244 -15.71 14.73 -4.73
CA GLU A 244 -16.10 13.40 -5.20
C GLU A 244 -16.72 12.50 -4.13
N PHE A 245 -16.93 12.99 -2.91
CA PHE A 245 -17.55 12.24 -1.81
C PHE A 245 -18.92 11.72 -2.20
N ARG A 246 -19.06 10.39 -2.19
CA ARG A 246 -20.28 9.69 -2.60
C ARG A 246 -21.08 9.17 -1.43
N GLY A 247 -20.47 8.92 -0.29
CA GLY A 247 -21.19 8.37 0.83
C GLY A 247 -20.31 7.87 1.96
N THR A 248 -20.96 7.40 3.02
CA THR A 248 -20.29 6.77 4.16
C THR A 248 -20.80 5.39 4.43
N LEU A 249 -19.89 4.48 4.79
CA LEU A 249 -20.22 3.22 5.43
C LEU A 249 -19.83 3.35 6.90
N ASN A 250 -20.79 3.31 7.81
CA ASN A 250 -20.53 3.20 9.24
C ASN A 250 -20.61 1.73 9.63
N VAL A 251 -19.63 1.25 10.37
CA VAL A 251 -19.58 -0.11 10.92
C VAL A 251 -19.42 0.00 12.43
N ASP A 252 -20.36 -0.50 13.20
CA ASP A 252 -20.25 -0.53 14.67
C ASP A 252 -19.45 -1.76 15.15
N SER A 253 -19.12 -1.79 16.45
CA SER A 253 -18.37 -2.90 17.07
C SER A 253 -19.10 -4.24 17.03
N ASN A 254 -20.41 -4.26 16.78
CA ASN A 254 -21.21 -5.47 16.62
C ASN A 254 -21.23 -5.96 15.16
N GLY A 255 -20.55 -5.26 14.25
CA GLY A 255 -20.50 -5.58 12.82
C GLY A 255 -21.73 -5.08 12.04
N ASN A 256 -22.59 -4.24 12.64
CA ASN A 256 -23.70 -3.65 11.90
C ASN A 256 -23.21 -2.56 10.95
N THR A 257 -23.68 -2.61 9.72
CA THR A 257 -23.30 -1.69 8.65
C THR A 257 -24.44 -0.72 8.31
N ASN A 258 -24.13 0.56 8.17
CA ASN A 258 -25.05 1.57 7.67
C ASN A 258 -24.40 2.41 6.56
N PHE A 259 -24.95 2.32 5.35
CA PHE A 259 -24.44 3.06 4.20
C PHE A 259 -25.33 4.29 3.90
N THR A 260 -24.72 5.46 3.74
CA THR A 260 -25.42 6.69 3.34
C THR A 260 -24.78 7.25 2.08
N PHE A 261 -25.57 7.56 1.04
CA PHE A 261 -25.07 8.30 -0.12
C PHE A 261 -25.20 9.82 0.11
N ARG A 262 -24.28 10.63 -0.44
CA ARG A 262 -24.31 12.11 -0.36
C ARG A 262 -25.47 12.74 -1.16
N ASN A 263 -26.34 11.94 -1.78
CA ASN A 263 -27.62 12.40 -2.29
C ASN A 263 -28.72 11.97 -1.29
N PRO A 264 -29.38 12.89 -0.55
CA PRO A 264 -30.26 12.56 0.58
C PRO A 264 -31.51 11.75 0.21
N LEU A 265 -31.74 11.48 -1.07
CA LEU A 265 -32.83 10.62 -1.57
C LEU A 265 -32.45 9.13 -1.63
N LEU A 266 -31.21 8.75 -1.29
CA LEU A 266 -30.71 7.38 -1.28
C LEU A 266 -30.08 7.03 0.07
N ILE A 267 -30.92 6.54 0.98
CA ILE A 267 -30.48 5.78 2.15
C ILE A 267 -30.78 4.31 1.84
N GLU A 268 -29.76 3.52 1.52
CA GLU A 268 -29.89 2.08 1.36
C GLU A 268 -29.25 1.39 2.56
N LYS A 269 -30.02 0.53 3.25
CA LYS A 269 -29.44 -0.40 4.23
C LYS A 269 -28.72 -1.51 3.45
N ILE A 270 -27.40 -1.52 3.53
CA ILE A 270 -26.56 -2.61 3.00
C ILE A 270 -26.34 -3.59 4.15
N ASN A 271 -26.72 -4.85 3.96
CA ASN A 271 -26.47 -5.91 4.92
C ASN A 271 -24.96 -6.25 4.96
N ALA A 272 -24.50 -6.90 6.03
CA ALA A 272 -23.10 -7.29 6.21
C ALA A 272 -22.55 -8.21 5.09
N ASP A 273 -23.41 -8.86 4.32
CA ASP A 273 -23.06 -9.68 3.16
C ASP A 273 -22.82 -8.85 1.87
N GLY A 274 -22.94 -7.53 1.93
CA GLY A 274 -22.71 -6.64 0.80
C GLY A 274 -23.78 -6.69 -0.30
N ASN A 275 -24.86 -7.46 -0.11
CA ASN A 275 -25.93 -7.57 -1.10
C ASN A 275 -26.81 -6.32 -1.11
N THR A 276 -26.53 -5.40 -2.03
CA THR A 276 -27.53 -4.44 -2.51
C THR A 276 -28.49 -5.18 -3.44
N SER A 277 -29.79 -5.13 -3.20
CA SER A 277 -30.74 -5.63 -4.21
C SER A 277 -30.48 -4.87 -5.53
N LYS A 278 -30.03 -5.57 -6.59
CA LYS A 278 -29.72 -4.96 -7.90
C LYS A 278 -30.87 -4.10 -8.45
N ASN A 279 -32.09 -4.36 -8.01
CA ASN A 279 -33.29 -3.61 -8.39
C ASN A 279 -33.41 -2.22 -7.73
N GLY A 280 -32.67 -1.93 -6.65
CA GLY A 280 -32.71 -0.65 -5.95
C GLY A 280 -31.85 0.42 -6.62
N VAL A 281 -30.59 0.10 -6.87
CA VAL A 281 -29.59 1.04 -7.41
C VAL A 281 -29.97 1.54 -8.81
N ASP A 282 -30.31 0.63 -9.74
CA ASP A 282 -30.64 1.00 -11.13
C ASP A 282 -31.96 1.79 -11.26
N LYS A 283 -32.98 1.43 -10.47
CA LYS A 283 -34.26 2.17 -10.48
C LYS A 283 -34.08 3.57 -9.90
N ASN A 284 -33.25 3.70 -8.87
CA ASN A 284 -33.01 4.97 -8.21
C ASN A 284 -32.08 5.88 -9.02
N LEU A 285 -31.10 5.33 -9.75
CA LEU A 285 -30.27 6.08 -10.70
C LEU A 285 -31.11 6.70 -11.82
N LYS A 286 -32.01 5.93 -12.44
CA LYS A 286 -32.95 6.48 -13.45
C LYS A 286 -33.82 7.60 -12.87
N ARG A 287 -34.26 7.46 -11.61
CA ARG A 287 -35.07 8.47 -10.93
C ARG A 287 -34.28 9.76 -10.62
N ILE A 288 -32.97 9.65 -10.37
CA ILE A 288 -32.06 10.80 -10.20
C ILE A 288 -31.83 11.52 -11.53
N GLU A 289 -31.60 10.77 -12.61
CA GLU A 289 -31.42 11.35 -13.95
C GLU A 289 -32.68 12.07 -14.41
N GLU A 290 -33.86 11.48 -14.16
CA GLU A 290 -35.16 12.08 -14.44
C GLU A 290 -35.40 13.35 -13.61
N HIS A 291 -35.04 13.35 -12.32
CA HIS A 291 -35.18 14.53 -11.46
C HIS A 291 -34.26 15.66 -11.92
N HIS A 292 -32.98 15.38 -12.20
CA HIS A 292 -32.04 16.37 -12.73
C HIS A 292 -32.48 16.94 -14.09
N ARG A 293 -33.18 16.15 -14.90
CA ARG A 293 -33.76 16.59 -16.17
C ARG A 293 -34.98 17.51 -15.97
N ARG A 294 -35.72 17.37 -14.87
CA ARG A 294 -36.90 18.20 -14.55
C ARG A 294 -36.55 19.51 -13.84
N THR A 295 -35.46 19.54 -13.08
CA THR A 295 -35.03 20.72 -12.31
C THR A 295 -33.98 21.58 -13.04
N ARG A 296 -33.74 21.32 -14.33
CA ARG A 296 -32.99 22.20 -15.24
C ARG A 296 -33.94 22.84 -16.23
#